data_AF-A0A093KQW1-F1
#
_entry.id   AF-A0A093KQW1-F1
#
_cell.length_a   1.000
_cell.length_b   1.000
_cell.length_c   1.000
_cell.angle_alpha   90.00
_cell.angle_beta   90.00
_cell.angle_gamma   90.00
#
_symmetry.space_group_name_H-M   'P 1'
#
loop_
_entity.id
_entity.type
_entity.pdbx_description
1 polymer ?
#
loop_
_entity_poly.entity_id
_entity_poly.type
_entity_poly.pdbx_seq_one_letter_code
_entity_poly.pdbx_strand_id
1 'polypeptide(L)'
;RLFGYVGIEAVLDQMKIKTMKTGFEFNIMVVGQSGLGKSTMVNTLFKSKVSRKASQPGQEERIPKTVQLQSITHVIEEKGVKMKLTVTDTPGFGDQINNENCWDPIIKYINEQYERYLREEILITRKRKIPDTRVHGCVYFIPPTGHCGAMEFMRRLSKIVNVVPVIAKADTLTLEERAEFKQRIQEDLKTHT
;
A
#
# COMPACT_ATOMS: atom_id res chain seq x y z
N ARG A 1 -36.30 -16.51 -24.46
CA ARG A 1 -36.56 -15.06 -24.68
C ARG A 1 -35.22 -14.40 -24.95
N LEU A 2 -35.21 -13.51 -25.94
CA LEU A 2 -34.09 -13.01 -26.72
C LEU A 2 -32.87 -12.54 -25.92
N PHE A 3 -31.69 -12.79 -26.49
CA PHE A 3 -30.42 -12.13 -26.17
C PHE A 3 -30.65 -10.63 -25.99
N GLY A 4 -30.38 -10.12 -24.78
CA GLY A 4 -30.46 -8.70 -24.48
C GLY A 4 -29.50 -7.89 -25.37
N TYR A 5 -29.89 -6.66 -25.67
CA TYR A 5 -29.17 -5.71 -26.52
C TYR A 5 -27.66 -5.69 -26.23
N VAL A 6 -26.83 -6.15 -27.18
CA VAL A 6 -25.36 -6.09 -27.11
C VAL A 6 -24.88 -4.98 -28.05
N GLY A 7 -24.93 -3.74 -27.56
CA GLY A 7 -24.37 -2.56 -28.25
C GLY A 7 -23.04 -2.12 -27.62
N ILE A 8 -22.29 -1.24 -28.30
CA ILE A 8 -21.07 -0.60 -27.76
C ILE A 8 -21.37 0.14 -26.44
N GLU A 9 -22.59 0.67 -26.29
CA GLU A 9 -23.07 1.30 -25.05
C GLU A 9 -23.09 0.33 -23.85
N ALA A 10 -23.35 -0.96 -24.09
CA ALA A 10 -23.38 -1.98 -23.04
C ALA A 10 -21.97 -2.48 -22.66
N VAL A 11 -20.91 -2.06 -23.36
CA VAL A 11 -19.53 -2.49 -23.07
C VAL A 11 -19.10 -2.06 -21.67
N LEU A 12 -19.48 -0.85 -21.24
CA LEU A 12 -19.18 -0.36 -19.90
C LEU A 12 -19.86 -1.20 -18.82
N ASP A 13 -21.14 -1.54 -19.02
CA ASP A 13 -21.88 -2.40 -18.10
C ASP A 13 -21.37 -3.84 -18.10
N GLN A 14 -21.00 -4.38 -19.27
CA GLN A 14 -20.38 -5.70 -19.37
C GLN A 14 -19.00 -5.73 -18.70
N MET A 15 -18.18 -4.69 -18.86
CA MET A 15 -16.90 -4.54 -18.16
C MET A 15 -17.12 -4.44 -16.66
N LYS A 16 -18.08 -3.63 -16.21
CA LYS A 16 -18.44 -3.49 -14.80
C LYS A 16 -18.90 -4.81 -14.20
N ILE A 17 -19.84 -5.52 -14.83
CA ILE A 17 -20.34 -6.83 -14.38
C ILE A 17 -19.23 -7.87 -14.37
N LYS A 18 -18.34 -7.88 -15.37
CA LYS A 18 -17.19 -8.78 -15.43
C LYS A 18 -16.22 -8.51 -14.27
N THR A 19 -15.87 -7.24 -14.03
CA THR A 19 -15.01 -6.81 -12.91
C THR A 19 -15.65 -7.13 -11.56
N MET A 20 -16.96 -6.94 -11.41
CA MET A 20 -17.70 -7.30 -10.20
C MET A 20 -17.67 -8.81 -9.93
N LYS A 21 -17.74 -9.65 -10.98
CA LYS A 21 -17.67 -11.11 -10.86
C LYS A 21 -16.26 -11.64 -10.63
N THR A 22 -15.24 -11.05 -11.25
CA THR A 22 -13.84 -11.52 -11.13
C THR A 22 -13.14 -11.01 -9.87
N GLY A 23 -13.65 -9.93 -9.29
CA GLY A 23 -12.99 -9.16 -8.25
C GLY A 23 -11.72 -8.46 -8.75
N PHE A 24 -11.08 -7.70 -7.88
CA PHE A 24 -9.80 -7.05 -8.16
C PHE A 24 -8.77 -7.33 -7.05
N GLU A 25 -7.51 -7.46 -7.43
CA GLU A 25 -6.40 -7.61 -6.51
C GLU A 25 -5.78 -6.23 -6.29
N PHE A 26 -5.51 -5.86 -5.05
CA PHE A 26 -4.89 -4.59 -4.71
C PHE A 26 -3.77 -4.82 -3.69
N ASN A 27 -2.52 -4.58 -4.08
CA ASN A 27 -1.37 -4.75 -3.20
C ASN A 27 -0.80 -3.38 -2.82
N ILE A 28 -0.76 -3.11 -1.52
CA ILE A 28 -0.20 -1.89 -0.93
C ILE A 28 1.03 -2.28 -0.13
N MET A 29 2.09 -1.48 -0.19
CA MET A 29 3.23 -1.59 0.71
C MET A 29 3.24 -0.44 1.70
N VAL A 30 3.64 -0.70 2.94
CA VAL A 30 3.76 0.32 3.98
C VAL A 30 5.23 0.51 4.34
N VAL A 31 5.75 1.71 4.14
CA VAL A 31 7.17 2.04 4.29
C VAL A 31 7.33 3.23 5.22
N GLY A 32 8.37 3.23 6.06
CA GLY A 32 8.65 4.35 6.96
C GLY A 32 9.55 3.97 8.12
N GLN A 33 9.98 4.96 8.89
CA GLN A 33 10.81 4.75 10.09
C GLN A 33 10.14 3.79 11.08
N SER A 34 10.94 3.10 11.87
CA SER A 34 10.44 2.31 13.00
C SER A 34 9.64 3.17 13.98
N GLY A 35 8.63 2.58 14.63
CA GLY A 35 7.83 3.29 15.64
C GLY A 35 6.81 4.32 15.11
N LEU A 36 6.64 4.45 13.79
CA LEU A 36 5.66 5.36 13.17
C LEU A 36 4.22 4.80 13.08
N GLY A 37 3.97 3.58 13.58
CA GLY A 37 2.63 2.98 13.58
C GLY A 37 2.22 2.28 12.28
N LYS A 38 3.18 1.85 11.46
CA LYS A 38 2.94 1.11 10.20
C LYS A 38 2.05 -0.12 10.41
N SER A 39 2.51 -1.06 11.25
CA SER A 39 1.80 -2.30 11.56
C SER A 39 0.45 -2.04 12.26
N THR A 40 0.36 -0.96 13.06
CA THR A 40 -0.91 -0.50 13.63
C THR A 40 -1.89 -0.07 12.54
N MET A 41 -1.45 0.70 11.54
CA MET A 41 -2.29 1.07 10.40
C MET A 41 -2.75 -0.17 9.62
N VAL A 42 -1.86 -1.14 9.39
CA VAL A 42 -2.21 -2.42 8.72
C VAL A 42 -3.35 -3.12 9.47
N ASN A 43 -3.21 -3.27 10.79
CA ASN A 43 -4.24 -3.87 11.63
C ASN A 43 -5.55 -3.07 11.62
N THR A 44 -5.50 -1.75 11.70
CA THR A 44 -6.69 -0.88 11.65
C THR A 44 -7.39 -0.96 10.30
N LEU A 45 -6.64 -0.99 9.19
CA LEU A 45 -7.19 -1.10 7.85
C LEU A 45 -7.98 -2.41 7.67
N PHE A 46 -7.44 -3.53 8.17
CA PHE A 46 -8.14 -4.81 8.11
C PHE A 46 -9.28 -4.92 9.12
N LYS A 47 -9.13 -4.42 10.36
CA LYS A 47 -10.21 -4.41 11.36
C LYS A 47 -11.41 -3.57 10.93
N SER A 48 -11.17 -2.39 10.36
CA SER A 48 -12.25 -1.49 9.88
C SER A 48 -13.10 -2.09 8.76
N LYS A 49 -12.53 -3.00 7.95
CA LYS A 49 -13.20 -3.60 6.79
C LYS A 49 -13.71 -5.02 7.01
N VAL A 50 -13.10 -5.79 7.91
CA VAL A 50 -13.42 -7.22 8.13
C VAL A 50 -14.44 -7.41 9.26
N SER A 51 -14.64 -6.46 10.18
CA SER A 51 -15.55 -6.70 11.30
C SER A 51 -16.21 -5.48 11.94
N ARG A 52 -17.53 -5.34 11.71
CA ARG A 52 -18.50 -4.81 12.69
C ARG A 52 -19.08 -5.92 13.58
N LYS A 53 -18.52 -7.14 13.55
CA LYS A 53 -19.00 -8.31 14.30
C LYS A 53 -17.87 -8.95 15.12
N ALA A 54 -17.84 -8.59 16.39
CA ALA A 54 -17.00 -9.14 17.44
C ALA A 54 -15.52 -8.74 17.38
N SER A 55 -15.16 -7.78 18.23
CA SER A 55 -13.87 -7.80 18.90
C SER A 55 -14.16 -7.43 20.35
N GLN A 56 -13.86 -8.35 21.26
CA GLN A 56 -13.96 -8.11 22.70
C GLN A 56 -13.06 -6.92 23.06
N PRO A 57 -13.50 -6.00 23.92
CA PRO A 57 -12.64 -4.94 24.43
C PRO A 57 -11.67 -5.57 25.43
N GLY A 58 -10.36 -5.58 25.16
CA GLY A 58 -9.42 -5.96 26.23
C GLY A 58 -8.00 -6.36 25.90
N GLN A 59 -7.60 -6.62 24.65
CA GLN A 59 -6.20 -6.95 24.35
C GLN A 59 -5.67 -6.15 23.16
N GLU A 60 -5.06 -5.01 23.46
CA GLU A 60 -3.98 -4.51 22.61
C GLU A 60 -2.77 -5.42 22.82
N GLU A 61 -2.73 -6.53 22.08
CA GLU A 61 -1.49 -7.29 21.95
C GLU A 61 -0.41 -6.34 21.43
N ARG A 62 0.70 -6.25 22.18
CA ARG A 62 1.86 -5.45 21.78
C ARG A 62 2.35 -5.97 20.42
N ILE A 63 2.19 -5.17 19.38
CA ILE A 63 2.65 -5.53 18.04
C ILE A 63 4.19 -5.56 18.08
N PRO A 64 4.84 -6.71 17.84
CA PRO A 64 6.29 -6.80 17.87
C PRO A 64 6.89 -5.96 16.73
N LYS A 65 8.15 -5.53 16.89
CA LYS A 65 8.86 -4.82 15.82
C LYS A 65 8.97 -5.71 14.58
N THR A 66 8.57 -5.18 13.43
CA THR A 66 8.71 -5.86 12.14
C THR A 66 10.19 -5.94 11.75
N VAL A 67 10.75 -7.16 11.71
CA VAL A 67 12.18 -7.42 11.38
C VAL A 67 12.37 -7.78 9.90
N GLN A 68 11.33 -8.29 9.24
CA GLN A 68 11.35 -8.75 7.86
C GLN A 68 10.10 -8.28 7.11
N LEU A 69 10.13 -8.25 5.77
CA LEU A 69 8.93 -7.94 4.99
C LEU A 69 7.87 -9.02 5.21
N GLN A 70 6.67 -8.61 5.63
CA GLN A 70 5.54 -9.50 5.87
C GLN A 70 4.34 -9.03 5.06
N SER A 71 3.74 -9.94 4.28
CA SER A 71 2.56 -9.65 3.47
C SER A 71 1.33 -10.30 4.06
N ILE A 72 0.32 -9.50 4.36
CA ILE A 72 -0.96 -9.94 4.91
C ILE A 72 -2.02 -9.74 3.82
N THR A 73 -2.77 -10.79 3.50
CA THR A 73 -3.81 -10.75 2.47
C THR A 73 -5.18 -10.98 3.08
N HIS A 74 -6.13 -10.09 2.81
CA HIS A 74 -7.54 -10.27 3.14
C HIS A 74 -8.43 -10.04 1.94
N VAL A 75 -9.51 -10.82 1.86
CA VAL A 75 -10.58 -10.57 0.89
C VAL A 75 -11.63 -9.70 1.57
N ILE A 76 -11.86 -8.52 1.00
CA ILE A 76 -12.84 -7.54 1.43
C ILE A 76 -13.97 -7.52 0.41
N GLU A 77 -15.21 -7.36 0.86
CA GLU A 77 -16.36 -7.17 -0.02
C GLU A 77 -17.01 -5.82 0.26
N GLU A 78 -17.09 -4.96 -0.75
CA GLU A 78 -17.74 -3.67 -0.64
C GLU A 78 -18.78 -3.50 -1.76
N LYS A 79 -20.05 -3.25 -1.39
CA LYS A 79 -21.18 -3.07 -2.32
C LYS A 79 -21.32 -4.22 -3.34
N GLY A 80 -21.06 -5.45 -2.91
CA GLY A 80 -21.12 -6.66 -3.76
C GLY A 80 -19.90 -6.88 -4.66
N VAL A 81 -18.85 -6.07 -4.50
CA VAL A 81 -17.58 -6.22 -5.23
C VAL A 81 -16.53 -6.81 -4.29
N LYS A 82 -15.95 -7.95 -4.67
CA LYS A 82 -14.87 -8.59 -3.92
C LYS A 82 -13.52 -8.02 -4.33
N MET A 83 -12.75 -7.56 -3.35
CA MET A 83 -11.38 -7.08 -3.49
C MET A 83 -10.45 -7.96 -2.65
N LYS A 84 -9.39 -8.48 -3.23
CA LYS A 84 -8.30 -9.10 -2.48
C LYS A 84 -7.25 -8.02 -2.19
N LEU A 85 -7.23 -7.54 -0.96
CA LEU A 85 -6.28 -6.55 -0.48
C LEU A 85 -5.08 -7.26 0.15
N THR A 86 -3.91 -7.05 -0.42
CA THR A 86 -2.63 -7.45 0.16
C THR A 86 -1.94 -6.21 0.73
N VAL A 87 -1.49 -6.27 1.97
CA VAL A 87 -0.70 -5.20 2.59
C VAL A 87 0.64 -5.79 3.03
N THR A 88 1.72 -5.27 2.47
CA THR A 88 3.09 -5.65 2.79
C THR A 88 3.66 -4.66 3.80
N ASP A 89 3.85 -5.11 5.04
CA ASP A 89 4.55 -4.36 6.08
C ASP A 89 6.07 -4.53 5.91
N THR A 90 6.80 -3.42 5.94
CA THR A 90 8.26 -3.43 5.81
C THR A 90 8.92 -3.16 7.16
N PRO A 91 10.13 -3.71 7.40
CA PRO A 91 10.91 -3.32 8.56
C PRO A 91 11.13 -1.80 8.57
N GLY A 92 11.14 -1.22 9.77
CA GLY A 92 11.43 0.20 9.94
C GLY A 92 12.91 0.49 9.69
N PHE A 93 13.21 1.51 8.90
CA PHE A 93 14.55 2.08 8.82
C PHE A 93 14.81 3.05 9.98
N GLY A 94 16.07 3.42 10.23
CA GLY A 94 16.44 4.43 11.24
C GLY A 94 16.68 3.92 12.67
N ASP A 95 16.57 2.60 12.91
CA ASP A 95 16.85 1.98 14.22
C ASP A 95 18.31 1.52 14.37
N GLN A 96 19.05 1.40 13.27
CA GLN A 96 20.43 0.92 13.27
C GLN A 96 21.43 2.09 13.21
N ILE A 97 22.63 1.90 13.76
CA ILE A 97 23.72 2.88 13.71
C ILE A 97 24.16 3.10 12.25
N ASN A 98 24.17 2.03 11.45
CA ASN A 98 24.37 2.12 10.01
C ASN A 98 23.02 1.96 9.29
N ASN A 99 22.52 3.05 8.68
CA ASN A 99 21.31 3.04 7.84
C ASN A 99 21.62 3.23 6.35
N GLU A 100 22.89 3.10 5.96
CA GLU A 100 23.27 3.10 4.55
C GLU A 100 22.50 1.99 3.82
N ASN A 101 21.86 2.34 2.70
CA ASN A 101 21.12 1.41 1.83
C ASN A 101 19.90 0.71 2.45
N CYS A 102 19.28 1.27 3.48
CA CYS A 102 18.04 0.72 4.06
C CYS A 102 16.86 0.58 3.07
N TRP A 103 16.93 1.23 1.91
CA TRP A 103 15.95 1.15 0.82
C TRP A 103 16.14 -0.02 -0.15
N ASP A 104 17.35 -0.59 -0.24
CA ASP A 104 17.66 -1.67 -1.17
C ASP A 104 16.77 -2.91 -1.02
N PRO A 105 16.48 -3.43 0.19
CA PRO A 105 15.59 -4.60 0.31
C PRO A 105 14.16 -4.31 -0.16
N ILE A 106 13.70 -3.06 -0.01
CA ILE A 106 12.35 -2.65 -0.42
C ILE A 106 12.29 -2.52 -1.94
N ILE A 107 13.27 -1.85 -2.55
CA ILE A 107 13.38 -1.73 -4.01
C ILE A 107 13.54 -3.11 -4.66
N LYS A 108 14.40 -3.95 -4.10
CA LYS A 108 14.61 -5.33 -4.56
C LYS A 108 13.31 -6.12 -4.54
N TYR A 109 12.55 -6.06 -3.46
CA TYR A 109 11.26 -6.74 -3.38
C TYR A 109 10.28 -6.28 -4.46
N ILE A 110 10.18 -4.96 -4.69
CA ILE A 110 9.28 -4.41 -5.73
C ILE A 110 9.69 -4.90 -7.12
N ASN A 111 10.99 -4.86 -7.43
CA ASN A 111 11.52 -5.34 -8.70
C ASN A 111 11.32 -6.84 -8.88
N GLU A 112 11.49 -7.65 -7.84
CA GLU A 112 11.19 -9.08 -7.87
C GLU A 112 9.72 -9.37 -8.19
N GLN A 113 8.78 -8.55 -7.66
CA GLN A 113 7.36 -8.70 -8.00
C GLN A 113 7.08 -8.33 -9.46
N TYR A 114 7.71 -7.28 -9.99
CA TYR A 114 7.59 -6.91 -11.39
C TYR A 114 8.17 -7.98 -12.31
N GLU A 115 9.36 -8.50 -11.99
CA GLU A 115 10.00 -9.54 -12.77
C GLU A 115 9.18 -10.84 -12.76
N ARG A 116 8.61 -11.20 -11.61
CA ARG A 116 7.71 -12.36 -11.50
C ARG A 116 6.50 -12.24 -12.41
N TYR A 117 5.87 -11.06 -12.44
CA TYR A 117 4.74 -10.81 -13.33
C TYR A 117 5.16 -10.86 -14.80
N LEU A 118 6.27 -10.21 -15.15
CA LEU A 118 6.82 -10.19 -16.50
C LEU A 118 7.14 -11.60 -17.01
N ARG A 119 7.74 -12.45 -16.17
CA ARG A 119 8.03 -13.85 -16.51
C ARG A 119 6.77 -14.62 -16.86
N GLU A 120 5.69 -14.48 -16.10
CA GLU A 120 4.41 -15.15 -16.39
C GLU A 120 3.72 -14.56 -17.65
N GLU A 121 3.92 -13.28 -17.94
CA GLU A 121 3.38 -12.60 -19.13
C GLU A 121 4.06 -13.04 -20.44
N ILE A 122 5.36 -13.30 -20.41
CA ILE A 122 6.15 -13.74 -21.58
C ILE A 122 5.90 -15.21 -21.95
N LEU A 123 5.36 -16.03 -21.04
CA LEU A 123 5.11 -17.45 -21.30
C LEU A 123 4.15 -17.66 -22.50
N ILE A 124 4.57 -18.48 -23.47
CA ILE A 124 3.77 -18.84 -24.65
C ILE A 124 2.44 -19.48 -24.24
N THR A 125 2.46 -20.34 -23.22
CA THR A 125 1.24 -20.92 -22.63
C THR A 125 0.81 -20.10 -21.41
N ARG A 126 0.19 -18.95 -21.67
CA ARG A 126 -0.28 -18.04 -20.62
C ARG A 126 -1.51 -18.60 -19.88
N LYS A 127 -1.53 -18.42 -18.55
CA LYS A 127 -2.75 -18.62 -17.76
C LYS A 127 -3.79 -17.59 -18.19
N ARG A 128 -5.08 -17.96 -18.23
CA ARG A 128 -6.18 -17.02 -18.54
C ARG A 128 -6.28 -15.87 -17.54
N LYS A 129 -5.83 -16.08 -16.30
CA LYS A 129 -5.74 -15.06 -15.24
C LYS A 129 -4.38 -15.17 -14.59
N ILE A 130 -3.53 -14.16 -14.77
CA ILE A 130 -2.23 -14.05 -14.11
C ILE A 130 -2.48 -13.45 -12.72
N PRO A 131 -1.97 -14.05 -11.63
CA PRO A 131 -2.06 -13.46 -10.31
C PRO A 131 -1.17 -12.21 -10.24
N ASP A 132 -1.75 -11.07 -9.85
CA ASP A 132 -1.01 -9.82 -9.77
C ASP A 132 -0.46 -9.63 -8.35
N THR A 133 0.85 -9.81 -8.19
CA THR A 133 1.56 -9.58 -6.93
C THR A 133 2.33 -8.25 -6.92
N ARG A 134 2.22 -7.44 -7.98
CA ARG A 134 2.93 -6.16 -8.09
C ARG A 134 2.42 -5.20 -7.04
N VAL A 135 3.31 -4.37 -6.49
CA VAL A 135 2.94 -3.32 -5.54
C VAL A 135 2.29 -2.18 -6.33
N HIS A 136 1.00 -1.93 -6.13
CA HIS A 136 0.27 -0.88 -6.84
C HIS A 136 0.50 0.50 -6.23
N GLY A 137 0.75 0.54 -4.92
CA GLY A 137 1.00 1.78 -4.18
C GLY A 137 1.80 1.53 -2.92
N CYS A 138 2.62 2.51 -2.57
CA CYS A 138 3.43 2.52 -1.37
C CYS A 138 2.97 3.68 -0.47
N VAL A 139 2.52 3.37 0.74
CA VAL A 139 2.19 4.38 1.75
C VAL A 139 3.46 4.68 2.54
N TYR A 140 3.98 5.89 2.38
CA TYR A 140 5.21 6.33 3.01
C TYR A 140 4.92 7.15 4.27
N PHE A 141 5.33 6.64 5.43
CA PHE A 141 5.16 7.28 6.72
C PHE A 141 6.28 8.29 6.96
N ILE A 142 5.89 9.56 7.02
CA ILE A 142 6.77 10.69 7.33
C ILE A 142 6.71 10.94 8.84
N PRO A 143 7.85 10.98 9.54
CA PRO A 143 7.88 11.35 10.95
C PRO A 143 7.44 12.82 11.13
N PRO A 144 6.70 13.16 12.20
CA PRO A 144 6.21 14.52 12.45
C PRO A 144 7.33 15.53 12.75
N THR A 145 8.58 15.07 12.93
CA THR A 145 9.76 15.90 13.20
C THR A 145 10.43 16.48 11.95
N GLY A 146 9.98 16.12 10.73
CA GLY A 146 10.44 16.77 9.50
C GLY A 146 11.90 16.53 9.11
N HIS A 147 12.51 15.43 9.55
CA HIS A 147 13.91 15.14 9.26
C HIS A 147 14.14 14.89 7.76
N CYS A 148 15.08 15.64 7.17
CA CYS A 148 15.40 15.70 5.75
C CYS A 148 15.85 14.38 5.08
N GLY A 149 16.35 13.40 5.84
CA GLY A 149 16.78 12.10 5.30
C GLY A 149 15.65 11.26 4.71
N ALA A 150 14.38 11.57 5.01
CA ALA A 150 13.21 10.87 4.47
C ALA A 150 12.97 11.17 2.98
N MET A 151 13.41 12.32 2.48
CA MET A 151 13.08 12.77 1.11
C MET A 151 13.83 11.98 0.03
N GLU A 152 15.09 11.62 0.27
CA GLU A 152 15.90 10.89 -0.72
C GLU A 152 15.32 9.49 -0.98
N PHE A 153 14.89 8.79 0.07
CA PHE A 153 14.27 7.49 -0.08
C PHE A 153 12.95 7.57 -0.86
N MET A 154 12.11 8.56 -0.52
CA MET A 154 10.85 8.79 -1.23
C MET A 154 11.07 9.07 -2.72
N ARG A 155 12.11 9.85 -3.06
CA ARG A 155 12.49 10.16 -4.45
C ARG A 155 12.93 8.93 -5.25
N ARG A 156 13.63 7.98 -4.61
CA ARG A 156 14.02 6.72 -5.28
C ARG A 156 12.81 5.81 -5.48
N LEU A 157 11.91 5.74 -4.49
CA LEU A 157 10.68 4.95 -4.59
C LEU A 157 9.70 5.49 -5.63
N SER A 158 9.54 6.80 -5.73
CA SER A 158 8.58 7.43 -6.66
C SER A 158 8.87 7.14 -8.14
N LYS A 159 10.12 6.79 -8.48
CA LYS A 159 10.50 6.36 -9.83
C LYS A 159 10.01 4.96 -10.21
N ILE A 160 9.66 4.13 -9.22
CA ILE A 160 9.43 2.69 -9.39
C ILE A 160 7.98 2.32 -9.04
N VAL A 161 7.38 3.01 -8.06
CA VAL A 161 6.03 2.75 -7.57
C VAL A 161 5.30 4.04 -7.23
N ASN A 162 3.97 4.02 -7.28
CA ASN A 162 3.16 5.15 -6.81
C ASN A 162 3.34 5.33 -5.30
N VAL A 163 3.83 6.48 -4.86
CA VAL A 163 4.04 6.77 -3.44
C VAL A 163 2.99 7.74 -2.92
N VAL A 164 2.37 7.39 -1.80
CA VAL A 164 1.42 8.22 -1.05
C VAL A 164 2.05 8.61 0.28
N PRO A 165 2.51 9.87 0.44
CA PRO A 165 3.06 10.34 1.70
C PRO A 165 1.97 10.53 2.76
N VAL A 166 2.20 10.00 3.95
CA VAL A 166 1.31 10.11 5.11
C VAL A 166 2.11 10.59 6.32
N ILE A 167 1.62 11.64 6.98
CA ILE A 167 2.21 12.12 8.23
C ILE A 167 1.83 11.12 9.33
N ALA A 168 2.84 10.48 9.91
CA ALA A 168 2.68 9.55 11.00
C ALA A 168 2.35 10.28 12.30
N LYS A 169 1.56 9.64 13.18
CA LYS A 169 1.19 10.17 14.50
C LYS A 169 0.76 11.63 14.47
N ALA A 170 -0.17 11.95 13.57
CA ALA A 170 -0.64 13.32 13.38
C ALA A 170 -1.32 13.93 14.63
N ASP A 171 -1.63 13.11 15.62
CA ASP A 171 -2.09 13.49 16.96
C ASP A 171 -1.01 14.21 17.79
N THR A 172 0.28 14.08 17.44
CA THR A 172 1.37 14.79 18.13
C THR A 172 1.55 16.23 17.66
N LEU A 173 0.84 16.65 16.61
CA LEU A 173 0.94 17.99 16.03
C LEU A 173 -0.38 18.74 16.25
N THR A 174 -0.29 20.04 16.52
CA THR A 174 -1.45 20.92 16.52
C THR A 174 -2.01 21.09 15.09
N LEU A 175 -3.24 21.60 14.98
CA LEU A 175 -3.87 21.82 13.67
C LEU A 175 -3.08 22.80 12.80
N GLU A 176 -2.48 23.82 13.42
CA GLU A 176 -1.65 24.83 12.77
C GLU A 176 -0.33 24.22 12.29
N GLU A 177 0.42 23.55 13.17
CA GLU A 177 1.67 22.87 12.82
C GLU A 177 1.48 21.82 11.72
N ARG A 178 0.35 21.09 11.73
CA ARG A 178 0.02 20.12 10.69
C ARG A 178 -0.17 20.80 9.33
N ALA A 179 -0.80 21.97 9.29
CA ALA A 179 -1.04 22.70 8.05
C ALA A 179 0.28 23.22 7.47
N GLU A 180 1.12 23.83 8.32
CA GLU A 180 2.47 24.30 7.95
C GLU A 180 3.35 23.14 7.46
N PHE A 181 3.36 22.03 8.21
CA PHE A 181 4.17 20.87 7.85
C PHE A 181 3.72 20.23 6.53
N LYS A 182 2.40 20.18 6.29
CA LYS A 182 1.84 19.72 5.01
C LYS A 182 2.26 20.63 3.86
N GLN A 183 2.23 21.95 4.05
CA GLN A 183 2.67 22.90 3.03
C GLN A 183 4.15 22.71 2.69
N ARG A 184 4.99 22.60 3.72
CA ARG A 184 6.43 22.35 3.56
C ARG A 184 6.71 21.05 2.79
N ILE A 185 6.04 19.95 3.13
CA ILE A 185 6.19 18.68 2.39
C ILE A 185 5.76 18.85 0.92
N GLN A 186 4.69 19.61 0.64
CA GLN A 186 4.25 19.84 -0.73
C GLN A 186 5.26 20.68 -1.53
N GLU A 187 5.88 21.68 -0.91
CA GLU A 187 6.94 22.48 -1.51
C GLU A 187 8.19 21.64 -1.77
N ASP A 188 8.60 20.83 -0.81
CA ASP A 188 9.73 19.90 -0.94
C ASP A 188 9.48 18.90 -2.08
N LEU A 189 8.28 18.34 -2.18
CA LEU A 189 7.90 17.43 -3.26
C LEU A 189 7.92 18.11 -4.64
N LYS A 190 7.41 19.34 -4.75
CA LYS A 190 7.43 20.11 -6.01
C LYS A 190 8.85 20.47 -6.44
N THR A 191 9.73 20.75 -5.49
CA THR A 191 11.11 21.16 -5.78
C THR A 191 11.97 19.99 -6.23
N HIS A 192 11.63 18.76 -5.82
CA HIS A 192 12.44 17.56 -6.03
C HIS A 192 11.82 16.52 -6.99
N THR A 193 10.67 16.82 -7.60
CA THR A 193 10.06 16.04 -8.70
C THR A 193 10.50 16.63 -10.03
#